data_AF-A0A1G9K5A1-F1
#
_entry.id   AF-A0A1G9K5A1-F1
#
_cell.length_a   1.000
_cell.length_b   1.000
_cell.length_c   1.000
_cell.angle_alpha   90.00
_cell.angle_beta   90.00
_cell.angle_gamma   90.00
#
_symmetry.space_group_name_H-M   'P 1'
#
loop_
_entity.id
_entity.type
_entity.pdbx_description
1 polymer ?
#
loop_
_entity_poly.entity_id
_entity_poly.type
_entity_poly.pdbx_seq_one_letter_code
_entity_poly.pdbx_strand_id
1 'polypeptide(L)'
;MNTKSRRIRDASGFPGDRARDFVAVDDSGDFSYHRSEEELLTAFEYVGEAACIIDRSGSSYRLVLDATRHSVLGPVLGPVEFHWLRHAWLNAQKAHPDEHRLRRFYPLTRHEVVAGLFETLALEHGTEPAKEAWSLDIDGIASQPSSLEEIDRLLARQRQLEHVHVKDPFGHIYRPARHRTHWYRPAAAGSILYVEIPAAAH
;
A
#
# COMPACT_ATOMS: atom_id res chain seq x y z
N MET A 1 -58.18 5.71 -8.58
CA MET A 1 -57.54 7.04 -8.58
C MET A 1 -56.80 7.23 -7.25
N ASN A 2 -55.53 7.64 -7.36
CA ASN A 2 -54.57 8.08 -6.34
C ASN A 2 -54.02 7.10 -5.29
N THR A 3 -53.04 6.35 -5.79
CA THR A 3 -51.72 6.07 -5.18
C THR A 3 -51.20 7.19 -4.25
N LYS A 4 -50.95 6.87 -2.99
CA LYS A 4 -50.06 7.66 -2.13
C LYS A 4 -48.71 6.95 -2.03
N SER A 5 -47.74 7.44 -2.81
CA SER A 5 -46.32 7.12 -2.66
C SER A 5 -45.86 7.53 -1.26
N ARG A 6 -45.62 6.53 -0.41
CA ARG A 6 -44.85 6.70 0.83
C ARG A 6 -43.38 6.77 0.41
N ARG A 7 -42.82 7.97 0.37
CA ARG A 7 -41.37 8.17 0.27
C ARG A 7 -40.72 7.45 1.46
N ILE A 8 -40.04 6.35 1.19
CA ILE A 8 -39.07 5.76 2.10
C ILE A 8 -37.95 6.81 2.15
N ARG A 9 -37.79 7.45 3.31
CA ARG A 9 -36.60 8.23 3.61
C ARG A 9 -35.44 7.25 3.57
N ASP A 10 -34.51 7.49 2.65
CA ASP A 10 -33.20 6.86 2.66
C ASP A 10 -32.61 7.05 4.05
N ALA A 11 -32.38 5.91 4.70
CA ALA A 11 -31.65 5.85 5.94
C ALA A 11 -30.22 6.30 5.62
N SER A 12 -29.91 7.55 5.96
CA SER A 12 -28.56 8.01 6.22
C SER A 12 -27.99 7.17 7.36
N GLY A 13 -27.42 6.03 6.98
CA GLY A 13 -26.76 5.10 7.87
C GLY A 13 -25.30 5.00 7.50
N PHE A 14 -24.45 5.79 8.16
CA PHE A 14 -23.09 5.35 8.47
C PHE A 14 -22.68 5.87 9.85
N PRO A 15 -23.08 5.19 10.95
CA PRO A 15 -22.33 5.27 12.19
C PRO A 15 -21.17 4.29 12.09
N GLY A 16 -19.93 4.78 12.19
CA GLY A 16 -18.76 3.91 12.12
C GLY A 16 -17.44 4.65 12.08
N ASP A 17 -17.20 5.49 13.09
CA ASP A 17 -15.90 6.06 13.44
C ASP A 17 -14.92 4.94 13.89
N ARG A 18 -14.50 4.15 12.91
CA ARG A 18 -13.21 3.47 12.91
C ARG A 18 -12.46 4.14 11.79
N ALA A 19 -11.30 4.73 12.08
CA ALA A 19 -10.43 5.30 11.06
C ALA A 19 -10.32 4.30 9.89
N ARG A 20 -10.99 4.62 8.79
CA ARG A 20 -10.91 3.87 7.55
C ARG A 20 -9.73 4.49 6.82
N ASP A 21 -8.69 3.70 6.67
CA ASP A 21 -7.62 4.00 5.76
C ASP A 21 -8.04 3.64 4.33
N PHE A 22 -7.42 4.34 3.38
CA PHE A 22 -7.70 4.23 1.96
C PHE A 22 -6.39 4.11 1.19
N VAL A 23 -6.47 3.41 0.07
CA VAL A 23 -5.44 3.43 -0.96
C VAL A 23 -6.03 4.08 -2.19
N ALA A 24 -5.36 5.09 -2.71
CA ALA A 24 -5.74 5.74 -3.95
C ALA A 24 -4.78 5.33 -5.07
N VAL A 25 -5.35 5.07 -6.23
CA VAL A 25 -4.63 4.90 -7.50
C VAL A 25 -4.86 6.17 -8.30
N ASP A 26 -3.79 6.89 -8.63
CA ASP A 26 -3.89 8.10 -9.42
C ASP A 26 -4.03 7.82 -10.93
N ASP A 27 -4.14 8.85 -11.74
CA ASP A 27 -4.27 8.76 -13.20
C ASP A 27 -2.97 8.30 -13.90
N SER A 28 -1.83 8.43 -13.24
CA SER A 28 -0.54 7.88 -13.67
C SER A 28 -0.42 6.37 -13.38
N GLY A 29 -1.28 5.87 -12.50
CA GLY A 29 -1.32 4.48 -12.05
C GLY A 29 -0.48 4.22 -10.80
N ASP A 30 -0.05 5.27 -10.10
CA ASP A 30 0.70 5.18 -8.85
C ASP A 30 -0.22 5.01 -7.64
N PHE A 31 0.31 4.42 -6.56
CA PHE A 31 -0.44 4.03 -5.37
C PHE A 31 -0.02 4.86 -4.15
N SER A 32 -0.98 5.56 -3.55
CA SER A 32 -0.79 6.32 -2.31
C SER A 32 -1.67 5.80 -1.19
N TYR A 33 -1.16 5.85 0.05
CA TYR A 33 -1.87 5.43 1.25
C TYR A 33 -2.29 6.63 2.09
N HIS A 34 -3.54 6.58 2.57
CA HIS A 34 -4.18 7.66 3.31
C HIS A 34 -4.81 7.06 4.57
N ARG A 35 -4.51 7.60 5.76
CA ARG A 35 -4.99 7.05 7.04
C ARG A 35 -6.45 7.42 7.34
N SER A 36 -6.98 8.40 6.62
CA SER A 36 -8.32 8.91 6.80
C SER A 36 -8.87 9.46 5.49
N GLU A 37 -10.20 9.64 5.45
CA GLU A 37 -10.87 10.31 4.34
C GLU A 37 -10.41 11.77 4.21
N GLU A 38 -10.11 12.46 5.31
CA GLU A 38 -9.63 13.85 5.27
C GLU A 38 -8.25 13.97 4.58
N GLU A 39 -7.33 13.07 4.91
CA GLU A 39 -6.01 13.00 4.28
C GLU A 39 -6.15 12.71 2.77
N LEU A 40 -7.02 11.76 2.42
CA LEU A 40 -7.34 11.41 1.04
C LEU A 40 -7.89 12.63 0.27
N LEU A 41 -8.87 13.35 0.83
CA LEU A 41 -9.48 14.50 0.16
C LEU A 41 -8.53 15.70 0.04
N THR A 42 -7.54 15.78 0.93
CA THR A 42 -6.48 16.81 0.86
C THR A 42 -5.41 16.48 -0.17
N ALA A 43 -5.23 15.20 -0.50
CA ALA A 43 -4.22 14.75 -1.45
C ALA A 43 -4.56 15.02 -2.92
N PHE A 44 -5.83 15.24 -3.26
CA PHE A 44 -6.29 15.42 -4.63
C PHE A 44 -6.98 16.78 -4.83
N GLU A 45 -6.50 17.55 -5.79
CA GLU A 45 -7.09 18.84 -6.16
C GLU A 45 -8.33 18.64 -7.04
N TYR A 46 -8.28 17.65 -7.94
CA TYR A 46 -9.36 17.34 -8.88
C TYR A 46 -9.88 15.91 -8.71
N VAL A 47 -11.21 15.76 -8.80
CA VAL A 47 -11.87 14.44 -8.70
C VAL A 47 -11.40 13.42 -9.73
N GLY A 48 -10.84 13.87 -10.85
CA GLY A 48 -10.32 13.02 -11.93
C GLY A 48 -8.90 12.51 -11.72
N GLU A 49 -8.17 13.06 -10.76
CA GLU A 49 -6.79 12.62 -10.45
C GLU A 49 -6.78 11.25 -9.77
N ALA A 50 -7.80 10.94 -8.96
CA ALA A 50 -7.96 9.62 -8.36
C ALA A 50 -8.75 8.68 -9.29
N ALA A 51 -8.04 7.83 -10.04
CA ALA A 51 -8.64 6.84 -10.92
C ALA A 51 -9.46 5.79 -10.16
N CYS A 52 -9.00 5.37 -8.97
CA CYS A 52 -9.69 4.45 -8.09
C CYS A 52 -9.30 4.66 -6.63
N ILE A 53 -10.26 4.60 -5.71
CA ILE A 53 -10.00 4.60 -4.27
C ILE A 53 -10.49 3.28 -3.70
N ILE A 54 -9.72 2.67 -2.80
CA ILE A 54 -9.97 1.34 -2.24
C ILE A 54 -9.90 1.43 -0.72
N ASP A 55 -10.84 0.80 -0.02
CA ASP A 55 -10.76 0.62 1.44
C ASP A 55 -10.24 -0.79 1.83
N ARG A 56 -10.00 -1.03 3.12
CA ARG A 56 -9.56 -2.35 3.62
C ARG A 56 -10.51 -3.52 3.34
N SER A 57 -11.77 -3.26 3.06
CA SER A 57 -12.72 -4.32 2.67
C SER A 57 -12.55 -4.73 1.20
N GLY A 58 -11.75 -3.97 0.44
CA GLY A 58 -11.62 -4.10 -1.00
C GLY A 58 -12.80 -3.47 -1.75
N SER A 59 -13.53 -2.57 -1.11
CA SER A 59 -14.58 -1.79 -1.77
C SER A 59 -13.94 -0.63 -2.53
N SER A 60 -14.43 -0.37 -3.73
CA SER A 60 -13.96 0.71 -4.58
C SER A 60 -14.88 1.93 -4.53
N TYR A 61 -14.26 3.10 -4.62
CA TYR A 61 -14.87 4.42 -4.56
C TYR A 61 -14.23 5.32 -5.63
N ARG A 62 -14.82 6.49 -5.82
CA ARG A 62 -14.27 7.59 -6.62
C ARG A 62 -14.53 8.91 -5.89
N LEU A 63 -13.71 9.92 -6.18
CA LEU A 63 -14.02 11.28 -5.78
C LEU A 63 -15.16 11.83 -6.63
N VAL A 64 -16.03 12.61 -6.01
CA VAL A 64 -17.13 13.31 -6.68
C VAL A 64 -17.24 14.72 -6.13
N LEU A 65 -17.87 15.62 -6.89
CA LEU A 65 -18.23 16.93 -6.38
C LEU A 65 -19.61 16.87 -5.73
N ASP A 66 -19.70 17.41 -4.52
CA ASP A 66 -20.98 17.61 -3.86
C ASP A 66 -21.79 18.77 -4.48
N ALA A 67 -22.98 19.04 -3.94
CA ALA A 67 -23.84 20.12 -4.42
C ALA A 67 -23.21 21.52 -4.29
N THR A 68 -22.21 21.68 -3.42
CA THR A 68 -21.44 22.92 -3.21
C THR A 68 -20.12 22.97 -3.99
N ARG A 69 -19.85 21.97 -4.83
CA ARG A 69 -18.60 21.81 -5.60
C ARG A 69 -17.36 21.55 -4.74
N HIS A 70 -17.52 20.96 -3.58
CA HIS A 70 -16.41 20.41 -2.81
C HIS A 70 -16.16 18.95 -3.20
N SER A 71 -14.89 18.55 -3.22
CA SER A 71 -14.49 17.16 -3.41
C SER A 71 -14.89 16.35 -2.19
N VAL A 72 -15.60 15.24 -2.41
CA VAL A 72 -16.02 14.30 -1.38
C VAL A 72 -15.82 12.86 -1.87
N LEU A 73 -15.72 11.92 -0.94
CA LEU A 73 -15.73 10.51 -1.29
C LEU A 73 -17.11 10.10 -1.78
N GLY A 74 -17.20 9.58 -3.01
CA GLY A 74 -18.44 9.11 -3.61
C GLY A 74 -18.97 7.84 -2.95
N PRO A 75 -20.15 7.36 -3.37
CA PRO A 75 -20.70 6.10 -2.87
C PRO A 75 -19.82 4.91 -3.28
N VAL A 76 -19.94 3.81 -2.53
CA VAL A 76 -19.32 2.52 -2.88
C VAL A 76 -19.79 2.09 -4.27
N LEU A 77 -18.84 1.81 -5.16
CA LEU A 77 -19.11 1.33 -6.52
C LEU A 77 -19.20 -0.20 -6.61
N GLY A 78 -18.73 -0.88 -5.58
CA GLY A 78 -18.65 -2.34 -5.50
C GLY A 78 -17.23 -2.80 -5.20
N PRO A 79 -16.98 -4.12 -5.18
CA PRO A 79 -15.64 -4.63 -4.95
C PRO A 79 -14.68 -4.22 -6.08
N VAL A 80 -13.43 -3.93 -5.72
CA VAL A 80 -12.36 -3.73 -6.71
C VAL A 80 -12.15 -5.01 -7.53
N GLU A 81 -11.91 -4.83 -8.83
CA GLU A 81 -11.61 -5.95 -9.72
C GLU A 81 -10.19 -6.47 -9.46
N PHE A 82 -10.09 -7.77 -9.21
CA PHE A 82 -8.87 -8.41 -8.72
C PHE A 82 -7.74 -8.40 -9.75
N HIS A 83 -8.01 -8.73 -11.01
CA HIS A 83 -6.98 -8.82 -12.04
C HIS A 83 -6.41 -7.44 -12.34
N TRP A 84 -7.27 -6.45 -12.49
CA TRP A 84 -6.91 -5.05 -12.65
C TRP A 84 -6.05 -4.58 -11.49
N LEU A 85 -6.47 -4.77 -10.24
CA LEU A 85 -5.70 -4.34 -9.07
C LEU A 85 -4.32 -4.99 -9.04
N ARG A 86 -4.26 -6.30 -9.28
CA ARG A 86 -3.00 -7.04 -9.34
C ARG A 86 -2.09 -6.51 -10.45
N HIS A 87 -2.61 -6.28 -11.65
CA HIS A 87 -1.83 -5.75 -12.78
C HIS A 87 -1.37 -4.31 -12.53
N ALA A 88 -2.24 -3.44 -12.02
CA ALA A 88 -1.92 -2.07 -11.68
C ALA A 88 -0.81 -2.01 -10.63
N TRP A 89 -0.93 -2.80 -9.56
CA TRP A 89 0.08 -2.83 -8.50
C TRP A 89 1.46 -3.27 -9.00
N LEU A 90 1.52 -4.29 -9.86
CA LEU A 90 2.79 -4.73 -10.46
C LEU A 90 3.41 -3.71 -11.40
N ASN A 91 2.56 -2.97 -12.12
CA ASN A 91 3.02 -1.92 -13.01
C ASN A 91 3.60 -0.75 -12.20
N ALA A 92 2.91 -0.30 -11.15
CA ALA A 92 3.40 0.74 -10.23
C ALA A 92 4.75 0.32 -9.63
N GLN A 93 4.81 -0.89 -9.09
CA GLN A 93 6.01 -1.51 -8.57
C GLN A 93 7.21 -1.51 -9.55
N LYS A 94 6.94 -1.73 -10.84
CA LYS A 94 7.96 -1.73 -11.89
C LYS A 94 8.36 -0.32 -12.33
N ALA A 95 7.40 0.60 -12.40
CA ALA A 95 7.62 1.97 -12.82
C ALA A 95 8.34 2.80 -11.74
N HIS A 96 8.01 2.55 -10.48
CA HIS A 96 8.49 3.29 -9.31
C HIS A 96 9.18 2.35 -8.30
N PRO A 97 10.31 1.70 -8.67
CA PRO A 97 10.95 0.71 -7.82
C PRO A 97 11.57 1.29 -6.53
N ASP A 98 11.80 2.60 -6.49
CA ASP A 98 12.36 3.30 -5.33
C ASP A 98 11.27 3.73 -4.33
N GLU A 99 10.02 3.85 -4.78
CA GLU A 99 8.85 4.14 -3.94
C GLU A 99 8.21 2.83 -3.45
N HIS A 100 8.21 1.80 -4.30
CA HIS A 100 7.68 0.47 -3.97
C HIS A 100 8.79 -0.58 -3.90
N ARG A 101 9.42 -0.66 -2.74
CA ARG A 101 10.66 -1.43 -2.51
C ARG A 101 10.39 -2.81 -1.93
N LEU A 102 9.26 -2.99 -1.25
CA LEU A 102 8.85 -4.28 -0.70
C LEU A 102 8.18 -5.12 -1.81
N ARG A 103 8.80 -6.25 -2.17
CA ARG A 103 8.30 -7.17 -3.19
C ARG A 103 7.70 -8.40 -2.53
N ARG A 104 6.41 -8.32 -2.20
CA ARG A 104 5.66 -9.45 -1.63
C ARG A 104 5.27 -10.48 -2.68
N PHE A 105 5.11 -11.73 -2.26
CA PHE A 105 4.60 -12.81 -3.10
C PHE A 105 3.18 -12.54 -3.57
N TYR A 106 2.90 -13.08 -4.76
CA TYR A 106 1.63 -12.91 -5.43
C TYR A 106 0.48 -13.49 -4.59
N PRO A 107 -0.43 -12.64 -4.12
CA PRO A 107 -1.61 -13.09 -3.42
C PRO A 107 -2.54 -13.82 -4.39
N LEU A 108 -3.19 -14.88 -3.92
CA LEU A 108 -4.05 -15.74 -4.74
C LEU A 108 -5.50 -15.24 -4.76
N THR A 109 -5.87 -14.40 -3.79
CA THR A 109 -7.22 -13.87 -3.63
C THR A 109 -7.24 -12.35 -3.57
N ARG A 110 -8.40 -11.75 -3.88
CA ARG A 110 -8.62 -10.30 -3.74
C ARG A 110 -8.33 -9.80 -2.33
N HIS A 111 -8.75 -10.55 -1.31
CA HIS A 111 -8.58 -10.15 0.07
C HIS A 111 -7.09 -10.07 0.44
N GLU A 112 -6.29 -11.05 0.02
CA GLU A 112 -4.85 -11.05 0.28
C GLU A 112 -4.13 -9.95 -0.53
N VAL A 113 -4.57 -9.61 -1.75
CA VAL A 113 -4.01 -8.46 -2.49
C VAL A 113 -4.28 -7.17 -1.74
N VAL A 114 -5.52 -6.94 -1.31
CA VAL A 114 -5.88 -5.71 -0.59
C VAL A 114 -5.14 -5.65 0.73
N ALA A 115 -5.12 -6.72 1.52
CA ALA A 115 -4.38 -6.75 2.78
C ALA A 115 -2.88 -6.47 2.56
N GLY A 116 -2.25 -7.18 1.62
CA GLY A 116 -0.84 -7.01 1.31
C GLY A 116 -0.50 -5.62 0.79
N LEU A 117 -1.37 -5.01 0.00
CA LEU A 117 -1.21 -3.64 -0.49
C LEU A 117 -1.22 -2.62 0.65
N PHE A 118 -2.23 -2.69 1.52
CA PHE A 118 -2.35 -1.78 2.67
C PHE A 118 -1.17 -1.90 3.62
N GLU A 119 -0.75 -3.13 3.92
CA GLU A 119 0.42 -3.37 4.78
C GLU A 119 1.71 -2.85 4.12
N THR A 120 1.90 -3.11 2.83
CA THR A 120 3.09 -2.66 2.09
C THR A 120 3.19 -1.13 2.10
N LEU A 121 2.12 -0.43 1.70
CA LEU A 121 2.13 1.02 1.64
C LEU A 121 2.23 1.66 3.03
N ALA A 122 1.64 1.05 4.07
CA ALA A 122 1.79 1.53 5.44
C ALA A 122 3.25 1.45 5.91
N LEU A 123 3.95 0.36 5.59
CA LEU A 123 5.38 0.18 5.89
C LEU A 123 6.27 1.16 5.12
N GLU A 124 5.99 1.35 3.82
CA GLU A 124 6.77 2.24 2.94
C GLU A 124 6.61 3.73 3.32
N HIS A 125 5.44 4.13 3.81
CA HIS A 125 5.21 5.50 4.31
C HIS A 125 5.63 5.71 5.77
N GLY A 126 6.28 4.73 6.41
CA GLY A 126 6.71 4.84 7.80
C GLY A 126 5.54 5.06 8.78
N THR A 127 4.35 4.57 8.44
CA THR A 127 3.19 4.62 9.34
C THR A 127 3.38 3.62 10.46
N GLU A 128 3.00 4.00 11.69
CA GLU A 128 3.15 3.14 12.88
C GLU A 128 2.59 1.74 12.60
N PRO A 129 3.45 0.71 12.59
CA PRO A 129 2.98 -0.64 12.35
C PRO A 129 2.28 -1.18 13.60
N ALA A 130 1.44 -2.19 13.39
CA ALA A 130 0.83 -2.95 14.47
C ALA A 130 1.90 -3.73 15.28
N LYS A 131 1.93 -3.51 16.61
CA LYS A 131 2.49 -4.33 17.71
C LYS A 131 3.94 -4.85 17.66
N GLU A 132 4.53 -5.16 16.52
CA GLU A 132 5.90 -5.67 16.38
C GLU A 132 6.82 -4.64 15.70
N ALA A 133 8.11 -4.68 16.00
CA ALA A 133 9.12 -3.85 15.36
C ALA A 133 9.75 -4.58 14.16
N TRP A 134 10.43 -3.85 13.28
CA TRP A 134 11.26 -4.46 12.26
C TRP A 134 12.39 -5.27 12.91
N SER A 135 12.73 -6.40 12.33
CA SER A 135 13.91 -7.17 12.72
C SER A 135 14.86 -7.32 11.54
N LEU A 136 16.15 -7.15 11.81
CA LEU A 136 17.22 -7.29 10.82
C LEU A 136 18.26 -8.27 11.37
N ASP A 137 18.44 -9.39 10.67
CA ASP A 137 19.50 -10.38 10.91
C ASP A 137 20.58 -10.24 9.84
N ILE A 138 21.82 -10.04 10.30
CA ILE A 138 23.02 -10.03 9.45
C ILE A 138 23.97 -11.10 9.99
N ASP A 139 24.13 -12.19 9.25
CA ASP A 139 25.00 -13.32 9.62
C ASP A 139 24.75 -13.85 11.05
N GLY A 140 23.48 -13.92 11.48
CA GLY A 140 23.07 -14.38 12.81
C GLY A 140 23.10 -13.32 13.91
N ILE A 141 23.45 -12.07 13.57
CA ILE A 141 23.40 -10.93 14.49
C ILE A 141 22.09 -10.18 14.27
N ALA A 142 21.15 -10.34 15.20
CA ALA A 142 19.86 -9.68 15.16
C ALA A 142 19.92 -8.25 15.73
N SER A 143 19.24 -7.33 15.05
CA SER A 143 18.96 -5.96 15.48
C SER A 143 17.48 -5.61 15.24
N GLN A 144 17.02 -4.50 15.84
CA GLN A 144 15.62 -4.07 15.82
C GLN A 144 15.53 -2.62 15.30
N PRO A 145 15.70 -2.40 14.00
CA PRO A 145 15.56 -1.08 13.41
C PRO A 145 14.12 -0.55 13.55
N SER A 146 13.97 0.78 13.53
CA SER A 146 12.69 1.47 13.65
C SER A 146 11.99 1.68 12.31
N SER A 147 12.72 1.69 11.19
CA SER A 147 12.18 1.96 9.85
C SER A 147 13.00 1.33 8.72
N LEU A 148 12.44 1.37 7.51
CA LEU A 148 13.10 0.90 6.29
C LEU A 148 14.36 1.73 5.96
N GLU A 149 14.33 3.04 6.21
CA GLU A 149 15.49 3.92 6.01
C GLU A 149 16.63 3.60 6.99
N GLU A 150 16.30 3.16 8.21
CA GLU A 150 17.32 2.70 9.15
C GLU A 150 17.96 1.40 8.69
N ILE A 151 17.14 0.45 8.20
CA ILE A 151 17.64 -0.79 7.59
C ILE A 151 18.58 -0.44 6.43
N ASP A 152 18.22 0.49 5.55
CA ASP A 152 19.07 0.92 4.45
C ASP A 152 20.42 1.46 4.90
N ARG A 153 20.44 2.31 5.93
CA ARG A 153 21.68 2.85 6.48
C ARG A 153 22.60 1.75 7.01
N LEU A 154 22.03 0.72 7.65
CA LEU A 154 22.77 -0.43 8.15
C LEU A 154 23.30 -1.30 7.00
N LEU A 155 22.50 -1.50 5.95
CA LEU A 155 22.87 -2.31 4.78
C LEU A 155 23.76 -1.58 3.76
N ALA A 156 23.79 -0.25 3.77
CA ALA A 156 24.60 0.55 2.84
C ALA A 156 26.08 0.18 2.88
N ARG A 157 26.59 -0.24 4.05
CA ARG A 157 28.00 -0.63 4.24
C ARG A 157 28.29 -2.09 3.93
N GLN A 158 27.25 -2.92 3.76
CA GLN A 158 27.41 -4.36 3.59
C GLN A 158 27.65 -4.74 2.13
N ARG A 159 28.79 -5.35 1.80
CA ARG A 159 29.09 -5.71 0.40
C ARG A 159 28.22 -6.85 -0.12
N GLN A 160 27.90 -7.79 0.76
CA GLN A 160 27.11 -9.00 0.48
C GLN A 160 25.80 -8.91 1.26
N LEU A 161 24.69 -9.32 0.62
CA LEU A 161 23.34 -9.27 1.20
C LEU A 161 22.66 -10.66 1.21
N GLU A 162 23.36 -11.69 0.74
CA GLU A 162 22.83 -13.03 0.50
C GLU A 162 22.35 -13.72 1.79
N HIS A 163 22.98 -13.41 2.92
CA HIS A 163 22.63 -13.94 4.26
C HIS A 163 21.83 -12.96 5.11
N VAL A 164 21.47 -11.80 4.57
CA VAL A 164 20.69 -10.80 5.31
C VAL A 164 19.21 -11.16 5.24
N HIS A 165 18.56 -11.15 6.40
CA HIS A 165 17.12 -11.33 6.51
C HIS A 165 16.50 -10.13 7.21
N VAL A 166 15.43 -9.61 6.62
CA VAL A 166 14.63 -8.53 7.21
C VAL A 166 13.24 -9.06 7.47
N LYS A 167 12.74 -8.94 8.71
CA LYS A 167 11.36 -9.27 9.06
C LYS A 167 10.58 -7.98 9.29
N ASP A 168 9.43 -7.83 8.62
CA ASP A 168 8.54 -6.70 8.87
C ASP A 168 7.61 -6.95 10.08
N PRO A 169 6.98 -5.89 10.62
CA PRO A 169 6.01 -5.98 11.70
C PRO A 169 4.79 -6.87 11.46
N PHE A 170 4.47 -7.20 10.20
CA PHE A 170 3.37 -8.10 9.84
C PHE A 170 3.82 -9.56 9.76
N GLY A 171 5.11 -9.83 9.94
CA GLY A 171 5.67 -11.17 9.99
C GLY A 171 6.35 -11.63 8.71
N HIS A 172 6.35 -10.82 7.65
CA HIS A 172 6.95 -11.21 6.38
C HIS A 172 8.47 -11.09 6.44
N ILE A 173 9.16 -12.06 5.81
CA ILE A 173 10.62 -12.11 5.78
C ILE A 173 11.09 -11.81 4.36
N TYR A 174 12.08 -10.94 4.25
CA TYR A 174 12.63 -10.47 2.99
C TYR A 174 14.13 -10.73 2.90
N ARG A 175 14.58 -11.01 1.68
CA ARG A 175 15.98 -10.93 1.27
C ARG A 175 16.24 -9.59 0.59
N PRO A 176 17.12 -8.74 1.14
CA PRO A 176 17.56 -7.53 0.47
C PRO A 176 18.34 -7.85 -0.81
N ALA A 177 18.04 -7.14 -1.88
CA ALA A 177 18.71 -7.25 -3.17
C ALA A 177 19.04 -5.85 -3.70
N ARG A 178 20.29 -5.65 -4.14
CA ARG A 178 20.67 -4.39 -4.77
C ARG A 178 20.06 -4.30 -6.15
N HIS A 179 19.21 -3.31 -6.34
CA HIS A 179 18.63 -2.98 -7.62
C HIS A 179 19.45 -1.88 -8.28
N ARG A 180 19.97 -2.20 -9.46
CA ARG A 180 20.77 -1.26 -10.23
C ARG A 180 19.86 -0.47 -11.17
N THR A 181 19.47 0.74 -10.78
CA THR A 181 18.60 1.61 -11.59
C THR A 181 19.24 1.97 -12.94
N HIS A 182 20.57 2.10 -13.01
CA HIS A 182 21.29 2.40 -14.25
C HIS A 182 22.59 1.62 -14.40
N TRP A 183 22.82 1.09 -15.61
CA TRP A 183 24.01 0.30 -15.96
C TRP A 183 25.34 1.04 -15.81
N TYR A 184 25.34 2.37 -15.69
CA TYR A 184 26.54 3.18 -15.50
C TYR A 184 26.80 3.56 -14.05
N ARG A 185 25.83 3.37 -13.13
CA ARG A 185 26.06 3.61 -11.70
C ARG A 185 26.83 2.44 -11.07
N PRO A 186 27.72 2.70 -10.09
CA PRO A 186 28.35 1.64 -9.32
C PRO A 186 27.30 0.72 -8.71
N ALA A 187 27.57 -0.60 -8.63
CA ALA A 187 26.62 -1.56 -8.07
C ALA A 187 26.22 -1.23 -6.62
N ALA A 188 27.08 -0.53 -5.88
CA ALA A 188 26.81 -0.06 -4.52
C ALA A 188 25.93 1.21 -4.43
N ALA A 189 25.67 1.89 -5.56
CA ALA A 189 24.89 3.13 -5.64
C ALA A 189 23.44 2.91 -6.12
N GLY A 190 22.96 1.67 -6.05
CA GLY A 190 21.58 1.29 -6.36
C GLY A 190 20.70 1.28 -5.11
N SER A 191 19.38 1.35 -5.30
CA SER A 191 18.40 1.14 -4.24
C SER A 191 18.38 -0.31 -3.79
N ILE A 192 17.93 -0.56 -2.56
CA ILE A 192 17.74 -1.92 -2.04
C ILE A 192 16.26 -2.27 -2.20
N LEU A 193 15.98 -3.32 -2.95
CA LEU A 193 14.66 -3.96 -2.97
C LEU A 193 14.64 -5.07 -1.92
N TYR A 194 13.49 -5.27 -1.29
CA TYR A 194 13.28 -6.29 -0.28
C TYR A 194 12.37 -7.36 -0.88
N VAL A 195 12.94 -8.48 -1.29
CA VAL A 195 12.19 -9.55 -1.96
C VAL A 195 11.76 -10.57 -0.93
N GLU A 196 10.46 -10.80 -0.81
CA GLU A 196 9.91 -11.74 0.17
C GLU A 196 10.51 -13.14 -0.06
N ILE A 197 10.78 -13.86 1.03
CA ILE A 197 11.17 -15.27 1.04
C ILE A 197 9.94 -16.06 1.49
N PRO A 198 9.51 -17.11 0.75
CA PRO A 198 8.33 -17.84 1.14
C PRO A 198 8.63 -18.54 2.46
N ALA A 199 7.68 -18.49 3.39
CA ALA A 199 7.76 -19.35 4.57
C ALA A 199 7.93 -20.79 4.09
N ALA A 200 8.99 -21.47 4.54
CA ALA A 200 9.16 -22.87 4.24
C ALA A 200 7.89 -23.60 4.65
N ALA A 201 7.23 -24.28 3.71
CA ALA A 201 6.07 -25.09 4.04
C ALA A 201 6.51 -26.13 5.07
N HIS A 202 5.98 -26.00 6.29
CA HIS A 202 6.16 -26.97 7.36
C HIS A 202 5.33 -28.22 7.09
#